data_AF-A0A8S0Q878-F1
#
_entry.id   AF-A0A8S0Q878-F1
#
_cell.length_a   1.000
_cell.length_b   1.000
_cell.length_c   1.000
_cell.angle_alpha   90.00
_cell.angle_beta   90.00
_cell.angle_gamma   90.00
#
_symmetry.space_group_name_H-M   'P 1'
#
loop_
_entity.id
_entity.type
_entity.pdbx_description
1 polymer ?
#
loop_
_entity_poly.entity_id
_entity_poly.type
_entity_poly.pdbx_seq_one_letter_code
_entity_poly.pdbx_strand_id
1 'polypeptide(L)' 'GKPYWVLDDQLLPAQIDSHSWLGKFKKWEQSGEEQQCCLTTVVLSSKDASVEEGLTWMHVYQIWLDETG' A
#
# COMPACT_ATOMS: atom_id res chain seq x y z
N GLY A 1 1.41 22.88 3.79
CA GLY A 1 1.88 21.49 3.99
C GLY A 1 3.03 21.23 3.05
N LYS A 2 4.05 20.49 3.48
CA LYS A 2 5.16 20.06 2.62
C LYS A 2 4.69 18.94 1.67
N PRO A 3 5.30 18.79 0.47
CA PRO A 3 4.92 17.74 -0.46
C PRO A 3 5.28 16.36 0.11
N TYR A 4 4.33 15.42 0.07
CA TYR A 4 4.56 14.01 0.32
C TYR A 4 4.81 13.32 -1.03
N TRP A 5 5.81 12.45 -1.11
CA TRP A 5 6.14 11.73 -2.34
C TRP A 5 5.91 10.24 -2.13
N VAL A 6 4.75 9.74 -2.56
CA VAL A 6 4.52 8.29 -2.60
C VAL A 6 5.25 7.73 -3.82
N LEU A 7 6.48 7.23 -3.62
CA LEU A 7 7.19 6.45 -4.61
C LEU A 7 6.67 5.01 -4.56
N ASP A 8 5.79 4.67 -5.51
CA ASP A 8 5.26 3.32 -5.65
C ASP A 8 6.36 2.37 -6.14
N ASP A 9 7.04 1.71 -5.21
CA ASP A 9 7.97 0.62 -5.53
C ASP A 9 7.15 -0.63 -5.85
N GLN A 10 6.66 -0.70 -7.09
CA GLN A 10 6.01 -1.84 -7.74
C GLN A 10 4.88 -2.52 -6.94
N LEU A 11 3.68 -1.95 -7.04
CA LEU A 11 2.43 -2.69 -6.83
C LEU A 11 2.27 -3.79 -7.88
N LEU A 12 2.74 -5.01 -7.58
CA LEU A 12 2.20 -6.20 -8.23
C LEU A 12 1.02 -6.69 -7.40
N PRO A 13 -0.24 -6.47 -7.84
CA PRO A 13 -1.39 -7.06 -7.17
C PRO A 13 -1.30 -8.57 -7.31
N ALA A 14 -1.10 -9.27 -6.19
CA ALA A 14 -1.13 -10.72 -6.16
C ALA A 14 -2.55 -11.17 -5.82
N GLN A 15 -3.21 -11.88 -6.73
CA GLN A 15 -4.52 -12.46 -6.45
C GLN A 15 -4.37 -13.56 -5.38
N ILE A 16 -4.97 -13.37 -4.21
CA ILE A 16 -4.99 -14.39 -3.15
C ILE A 16 -6.20 -15.31 -3.35
N ASP A 17 -7.32 -14.74 -3.82
CA ASP A 17 -8.58 -15.44 -4.04
C ASP A 17 -9.35 -14.79 -5.20
N SER A 18 -10.38 -15.48 -5.70
CA SER A 18 -11.23 -15.02 -6.82
C SER A 18 -11.78 -13.60 -6.59
N HIS A 19 -11.99 -13.22 -5.33
CA HIS A 19 -12.46 -11.90 -4.93
C HIS A 19 -11.48 -11.13 -4.05
N SER A 20 -10.22 -11.56 -3.91
CA SER A 20 -9.26 -10.91 -3.00
C SER A 20 -7.89 -10.74 -3.62
N TRP A 21 -7.32 -9.55 -3.45
CA TRP A 21 -6.04 -9.12 -3.99
C TRP A 21 -5.15 -8.60 -2.87
N LEU A 22 -3.86 -8.92 -2.94
CA LEU A 22 -2.82 -8.37 -2.08
C LEU A 22 -2.02 -7.33 -2.85
N GLY A 23 -2.06 -6.08 -2.39
CA GLY A 23 -1.10 -5.06 -2.82
C GLY A 23 0.00 -4.92 -1.78
N LYS A 24 1.25 -4.80 -2.22
CA LYS A 24 2.36 -4.36 -1.38
C LYS A 24 3.04 -3.19 -2.05
N PHE A 25 3.19 -2.09 -1.33
CA PHE A 25 3.89 -0.92 -1.82
C PHE A 25 4.72 -0.29 -0.70
N LYS A 26 5.85 0.29 -1.09
CA LYS A 26 6.61 1.15 -0.20
C LYS A 26 6.06 2.56 -0.33
N LYS A 27 5.79 3.20 0.81
CA LYS A 27 5.45 4.61 0.89
C LYS A 27 6.66 5.32 1.47
N TRP A 28 7.20 6.27 0.73
CA TRP A 28 8.25 7.15 1.24
C TRP A 28 7.59 8.42 1.78
N GLU A 29 7.90 8.77 3.02
CA GLU A 29 7.43 9.99 3.66
C GLU A 29 8.64 10.88 3.97
N GLN A 30 8.58 12.15 3.59
CA GLN A 30 9.61 13.13 3.90
C GLN A 30 9.06 14.09 4.96
N SER A 31 9.64 14.06 6.15
CA SER A 31 9.27 14.95 7.25
C SER A 31 10.47 15.83 7.60
N GLY A 32 10.58 16.98 6.94
CA GLY A 32 11.73 17.87 7.16
C GLY A 32 12.97 17.41 6.41
N GLU A 33 14.04 17.12 7.14
CA GLU A 33 15.30 16.53 6.62
C GLU A 33 15.31 15.00 6.72
N GLU A 34 14.37 14.42 7.49
CA GLU A 34 14.25 12.98 7.66
C GLU A 34 13.43 12.38 6.51
N GLN A 35 13.95 11.31 5.93
CA GLN A 35 13.24 10.42 5.03
C GLN A 35 12.84 9.20 5.85
N GLN A 36 11.60 8.74 5.70
CA GLN A 36 11.13 7.52 6.33
C GLN A 36 10.48 6.66 5.25
N CYS A 37 10.78 5.37 5.24
CA CYS A 37 10.09 4.42 4.39
C CYS A 37 9.06 3.66 5.23
N CYS A 38 7.89 3.40 4.66
CA CYS A 38 6.87 2.57 5.27
C CYS A 38 6.47 1.48 4.26
N LEU A 39 6.58 0.21 4.63
CA LEU A 39 6.02 -0.87 3.83
C LEU A 39 4.54 -1.00 4.17
N THR A 40 3.69 -0.78 3.18
CA THR A 40 2.24 -0.92 3.29
C THR A 40 1.78 -2.15 2.50
N THR A 41 1.16 -3.09 3.21
CA THR A 41 0.52 -4.27 2.63
C THR A 41 -0.99 -4.11 2.76
N VAL A 42 -1.71 -4.23 1.65
CA VAL A 42 -3.15 -4.02 1.58
C VAL A 42 -3.83 -5.27 1.05
N VAL A 43 -4.88 -5.71 1.72
CA VAL A 43 -5.79 -6.73 1.21
C VAL A 43 -7.03 -6.00 0.70
N LEU A 44 -7.23 -6.08 -0.60
CA LEU A 44 -8.38 -5.56 -1.31
C LEU A 44 -9.34 -6.71 -1.57
N SER A 45 -10.63 -6.48 -1.43
CA SER A 45 -11.64 -7.46 -1.82
C SER A 45 -12.72 -6.84 -2.68
N SER A 46 -13.17 -7.63 -3.65
CA SER A 46 -14.29 -7.34 -4.53
C SER A 46 -15.56 -8.09 -4.09
N LYS A 47 -15.65 -8.53 -2.82
CA LYS A 47 -16.65 -9.53 -2.38
C LYS A 47 -18.11 -9.15 -2.61
N ASP A 48 -18.40 -7.88 -2.92
CA ASP A 48 -19.76 -7.39 -3.21
C ASP A 48 -19.80 -6.37 -4.37
N ALA A 49 -18.73 -6.28 -5.16
CA ALA A 49 -18.58 -5.32 -6.25
C ALA A 49 -17.73 -5.92 -7.38
N SER A 50 -18.14 -5.76 -8.63
CA SER A 50 -17.25 -5.98 -9.77
C SER A 50 -16.01 -5.07 -9.61
N VAL A 51 -14.87 -5.46 -10.19
CA VAL A 51 -13.65 -4.62 -10.14
C VAL A 51 -13.92 -3.19 -10.66
N GLU A 52 -14.91 -3.04 -11.54
CA GLU A 52 -15.40 -1.76 -12.08
C GLU A 52 -16.24 -0.94 -11.07
N GLU A 53 -16.95 -1.60 -10.15
CA GLU A 53 -17.74 -0.95 -9.07
C GLU A 53 -16.87 -0.52 -7.88
N GLY A 54 -15.63 -1.00 -7.82
CA GLY A 54 -14.62 -0.56 -6.86
C GLY A 54 -14.16 -1.67 -5.92
N LEU A 55 -12.91 -1.55 -5.46
CA LEU A 55 -12.31 -2.48 -4.53
C LEU A 55 -12.46 -1.96 -3.10
N THR A 56 -12.94 -2.82 -2.19
CA THR A 56 -13.03 -2.51 -0.77
C THR A 56 -11.72 -2.86 -0.08
N TRP A 57 -11.18 -1.92 0.69
CA TRP A 57 -10.00 -2.13 1.52
C TRP A 57 -10.40 -2.94 2.74
N MET A 58 -10.05 -4.23 2.76
CA MET A 58 -10.40 -5.11 3.88
C MET A 58 -9.39 -5.00 5.01
N HIS A 59 -8.11 -5.02 4.68
CA HIS A 59 -7.04 -4.92 5.67
C HIS A 59 -5.89 -4.07 5.13
N VAL A 60 -5.39 -3.20 6.00
CA VAL A 60 -4.19 -2.40 5.75
C VAL A 60 -3.21 -2.69 6.87
N TYR A 61 -2.04 -3.19 6.50
CA TYR A 61 -0.93 -3.42 7.40
C TYR A 61 0.20 -2.49 7.00
N GLN A 62 0.70 -1.71 7.95
CA GLN A 62 1.77 -0.74 7.73
C GLN A 62 2.87 -0.97 8.76
N ILE A 63 4.10 -1.04 8.26
CA ILE A 63 5.29 -1.08 9.10
C ILE A 63 6.25 0.01 8.64
N TRP A 64 6.71 0.81 9.59
CA TRP A 64 7.81 1.74 9.36
C TRP A 64 9.08 0.93 9.19
N LEU A 65 9.79 1.20 8.10
CA LEU A 65 11.12 0.70 7.85
C LEU A 65 12.06 1.76 8.41
N ASP A 66 12.69 1.46 9.55
CA ASP A 66 13.81 2.27 10.02
C ASP A 66 14.95 2.17 9.00
N GLU A 67 15.66 3.28 8.76
CA GLU A 67 16.75 3.39 7.79
C GLU A 67 18.01 2.58 8.15
N THR A 68 17.88 1.53 8.96
CA THR A 68 19.02 0.70 9.39
C THR A 68 19.15 -0.50 8.45
N GLY A 69 19.83 -0.29 7.34
CA GLY A 69 20.24 -1.31 6.36
C GLY A 69 21.00 -0.72 5.19
#